data_AF-A0A1S4D9K8-F1
#
_entry.id   AF-A0A1S4D9K8-F1
#
_cell.length_a   1.000
_cell.length_b   1.000
_cell.length_c   1.000
_cell.angle_alpha   90.00
_cell.angle_beta   90.00
_cell.angle_gamma   90.00
#
_symmetry.space_group_name_H-M   'P 1'
#
loop_
_entity.id
_entity.type
_entity.pdbx_description
1 polymer ?
#
loop_
_entity_poly.entity_id
_entity_poly.type
_entity_poly.pdbx_seq_one_letter_code
_entity_poly.pdbx_strand_id
1 'polypeptide(L)'
;MPVRQLVLGEARLLDLEFVQLDLDKGFKLSRTKTEYLECKFSDGTPDADVEVKLDAQVIPKRESFKYLGSIIQGNGDIDEDVAHRIGAGWMKWRLASGVLCDRNVPLKLNDKFYRVVVRPAMLYGAECWPVMNSHVQKMRVAEMKMLKWMCGCTKKDRIKNEAIRDRVGVASVEDKMRESRLRWFEHIKRRSIDAPVRRCERLAI
;
A
#
# COMPACT_ATOMS: atom_id res chain seq x y z
N MET A 1 -0.10 -3.67 -22.47
CA MET A 1 -1.45 -3.08 -22.55
C MET A 1 -1.95 -2.81 -21.14
N PRO A 2 -2.42 -1.60 -20.83
CA PRO A 2 -2.81 -1.26 -19.46
C PRO A 2 -4.14 -1.95 -19.13
N VAL A 3 -4.12 -2.73 -18.05
CA VAL A 3 -5.28 -3.36 -17.45
C VAL A 3 -6.10 -2.26 -16.79
N ARG A 4 -7.35 -2.07 -17.21
CA ARG A 4 -8.35 -1.25 -16.51
C ARG A 4 -9.35 -2.21 -15.87
N GLN A 5 -9.54 -2.08 -14.56
CA GLN A 5 -10.38 -2.94 -13.73
C GLN A 5 -11.19 -2.06 -12.79
N LEU A 6 -12.42 -2.49 -12.53
CA LEU A 6 -13.50 -1.75 -11.89
C LEU A 6 -13.35 -1.77 -10.38
N VAL A 7 -13.36 -0.59 -9.76
CA VAL A 7 -13.47 -0.44 -8.31
C VAL A 7 -14.86 0.13 -8.06
N LEU A 8 -15.82 -0.72 -7.68
CA LEU A 8 -17.19 -0.31 -7.39
C LEU A 8 -17.24 0.35 -6.01
N GLY A 9 -17.25 1.69 -5.97
CA GLY A 9 -17.36 2.46 -4.74
C GLY A 9 -18.35 3.60 -4.88
N GLU A 10 -19.53 3.48 -4.25
CA GLU A 10 -20.69 4.42 -4.20
C GLU A 10 -21.14 5.12 -5.49
N ALA A 11 -20.45 4.91 -6.59
CA ALA A 11 -20.82 5.26 -7.94
C ALA A 11 -21.50 4.03 -8.59
N ARG A 12 -22.49 3.44 -7.90
CA ARG A 12 -23.21 2.25 -8.36
C ARG A 12 -23.73 2.40 -9.79
N LEU A 13 -24.09 3.63 -10.22
CA LEU A 13 -24.43 3.92 -11.62
C LEU A 13 -23.22 4.17 -12.53
N LEU A 14 -22.24 4.99 -12.12
CA LEU A 14 -21.18 5.44 -13.04
C LEU A 14 -20.19 4.33 -13.41
N ASP A 15 -19.90 3.40 -12.50
CA ASP A 15 -18.95 2.32 -12.78
C ASP A 15 -19.56 1.25 -13.68
N LEU A 16 -20.82 0.87 -13.45
CA LEU A 16 -21.57 -0.06 -14.33
C LEU A 16 -21.85 0.58 -15.70
N GLU A 17 -22.17 1.87 -15.75
CA GLU A 17 -22.25 2.63 -17.01
C GLU A 17 -20.90 2.67 -17.72
N PHE A 18 -19.77 2.78 -17.00
CA PHE A 18 -18.43 2.73 -17.59
C PHE A 18 -18.11 1.35 -18.16
N VAL A 19 -18.50 0.26 -17.48
CA VAL A 19 -18.40 -1.11 -18.03
C VAL A 19 -19.18 -1.22 -19.33
N GLN A 20 -20.43 -0.75 -19.31
CA GLN A 20 -21.33 -0.84 -20.46
C GLN A 20 -20.81 0.00 -21.62
N LEU A 21 -20.32 1.22 -21.36
CA LEU A 21 -19.71 2.10 -22.34
C LEU A 21 -18.44 1.51 -22.97
N ASP A 22 -17.61 0.82 -22.20
CA ASP A 22 -16.42 0.13 -22.71
C ASP A 22 -16.81 -1.05 -23.60
N LEU A 23 -17.83 -1.82 -23.23
CA LEU A 23 -18.40 -2.89 -24.06
C LEU A 23 -18.99 -2.33 -25.36
N ASP A 24 -19.73 -1.22 -25.29
CA ASP A 24 -20.34 -0.53 -26.43
C ASP A 24 -19.27 0.03 -27.40
N LYS A 25 -18.07 0.33 -26.89
CA LYS A 25 -16.89 0.71 -27.69
C LYS A 25 -16.10 -0.47 -28.23
N GLY A 26 -16.57 -1.70 -28.04
CA GLY A 26 -15.96 -2.93 -28.55
C GLY A 26 -14.81 -3.47 -27.72
N PHE A 27 -14.59 -2.97 -26.50
CA PHE A 27 -13.59 -3.56 -25.59
C PHE A 27 -14.09 -4.90 -25.05
N LYS A 28 -13.17 -5.86 -24.89
CA LYS A 28 -13.46 -7.19 -24.32
C LYS A 28 -12.93 -7.28 -22.90
N LEU A 29 -13.79 -7.68 -21.97
CA LEU A 29 -13.42 -7.90 -20.57
C LEU A 29 -12.90 -9.32 -20.35
N SER A 30 -11.85 -9.43 -19.54
CA SER A 30 -11.23 -10.72 -19.21
C SER A 30 -11.99 -11.40 -18.08
N ARG A 31 -12.86 -12.36 -18.42
CA ARG A 31 -13.68 -13.11 -17.46
C ARG A 31 -12.90 -13.78 -16.32
N THR A 32 -11.65 -14.16 -16.56
CA THR A 32 -10.78 -14.79 -15.53
C THR A 32 -10.06 -13.81 -14.62
N LYS A 33 -10.04 -12.52 -14.98
CA LYS A 33 -9.32 -11.47 -14.22
C LYS A 33 -10.27 -10.46 -13.59
N THR A 34 -11.50 -10.36 -14.08
CA THR A 34 -12.50 -9.43 -13.56
C THR A 34 -13.12 -10.00 -12.30
N GLU A 35 -12.92 -9.28 -11.21
CA GLU A 35 -13.54 -9.52 -9.90
C GLU A 35 -14.10 -8.17 -9.44
N TYR A 36 -15.03 -8.16 -8.49
CA TYR A 36 -15.52 -6.92 -7.90
C TYR A 36 -15.35 -6.90 -6.38
N LEU A 37 -15.03 -5.71 -5.88
CA LEU A 37 -14.97 -5.38 -4.46
C LEU A 37 -16.13 -4.45 -4.17
N GLU A 38 -16.94 -4.78 -3.17
CA GLU A 38 -17.97 -3.87 -2.67
C GLU A 38 -17.40 -3.06 -1.51
N CYS A 39 -17.29 -1.75 -1.68
CA CYS A 39 -16.92 -0.84 -0.60
C CYS A 39 -18.19 -0.22 0.01
N LYS A 40 -18.46 -0.51 1.28
CA LYS A 40 -19.58 0.07 2.02
C LYS A 40 -19.13 1.39 2.65
N PHE A 41 -19.44 2.50 1.99
CA PHE A 41 -19.13 3.84 2.50
C PHE A 41 -20.28 4.47 3.29
N SER A 42 -21.44 3.81 3.36
CA SER A 42 -22.64 4.26 4.09
C SER A 42 -23.16 3.21 5.07
N ASP A 43 -23.73 3.67 6.20
CA ASP A 43 -24.32 2.87 7.30
C ASP A 43 -25.68 2.22 6.94
N GLY A 44 -25.97 2.05 5.66
CA GLY A 44 -27.20 1.40 5.19
C GLY A 44 -27.25 -0.07 5.60
N THR A 45 -28.45 -0.58 5.86
CA THR A 45 -28.71 -2.01 6.07
C THR A 45 -28.03 -2.84 4.99
N PRO A 46 -27.50 -4.05 5.29
CA PRO A 46 -26.92 -4.90 4.27
C PRO A 46 -27.99 -5.15 3.19
N ASP A 47 -27.82 -4.50 2.05
CA ASP A 47 -28.59 -4.80 0.85
C ASP A 47 -28.43 -6.31 0.60
N ALA A 48 -29.54 -6.96 0.23
CA ALA A 48 -29.54 -8.35 -0.21
C ALA A 48 -28.38 -8.56 -1.20
N ASP A 49 -27.70 -9.71 -1.13
CA ASP A 49 -26.52 -10.00 -1.96
C ASP A 49 -26.85 -9.78 -3.46
N VAL A 50 -26.51 -8.60 -3.98
CA VAL A 50 -26.78 -8.25 -5.38
C VAL A 50 -25.71 -8.92 -6.21
N GLU A 51 -26.11 -9.95 -6.96
CA GLU A 51 -25.23 -10.60 -7.93
C GLU A 51 -24.91 -9.64 -9.07
N VAL A 52 -23.64 -9.25 -9.19
CA VAL A 52 -23.16 -8.49 -10.35
C VAL A 52 -22.92 -9.47 -11.51
N LYS A 53 -23.68 -9.31 -12.59
CA LYS A 53 -23.59 -10.16 -13.79
C LYS A 53 -23.00 -9.37 -14.96
N LEU A 54 -22.09 -10.01 -15.68
CA LEU A 54 -21.65 -9.58 -17.00
C LEU A 54 -22.23 -10.56 -18.02
N ASP A 55 -23.10 -10.08 -18.90
CA ASP A 55 -23.95 -10.93 -19.74
C ASP A 55 -24.74 -11.95 -18.88
N ALA A 56 -24.38 -13.24 -18.97
CA ALA A 56 -24.98 -14.35 -18.23
C ALA A 56 -24.07 -14.90 -17.11
N GLN A 57 -22.87 -14.34 -16.90
CA GLN A 57 -21.90 -14.84 -15.93
C GLN A 57 -21.83 -13.94 -14.69
N VAL A 58 -21.91 -14.55 -13.50
CA VAL A 58 -21.71 -13.86 -12.23
C VAL A 58 -20.23 -13.52 -12.06
N ILE A 59 -19.91 -12.25 -11.84
CA ILE A 59 -18.56 -11.80 -11.48
C ILE A 59 -18.33 -12.17 -10.00
N PRO A 60 -17.19 -12.76 -9.62
CA PRO A 60 -16.93 -13.09 -8.22
C PRO A 60 -16.74 -11.81 -7.38
N LYS A 61 -17.45 -11.78 -6.25
CA LYS A 61 -17.24 -10.80 -5.17
C LYS A 61 -15.99 -11.16 -4.38
N ARG A 62 -15.18 -10.16 -4.02
CA ARG A 62 -14.02 -10.29 -3.15
C ARG A 62 -14.13 -9.34 -1.97
N GLU A 63 -13.50 -9.69 -0.85
CA GLU A 63 -13.36 -8.83 0.34
C GLU A 63 -12.10 -7.98 0.30
N SER A 64 -11.07 -8.45 -0.44
CA SER A 64 -9.87 -7.68 -0.74
C SER A 64 -9.41 -7.95 -2.16
N PHE A 65 -8.76 -6.96 -2.77
CA PHE A 65 -8.28 -7.05 -4.14
C PHE A 65 -6.95 -6.32 -4.31
N LYS A 66 -6.07 -6.86 -5.17
CA LYS A 66 -4.79 -6.24 -5.48
C LYS A 66 -4.90 -5.31 -6.68
N TYR A 67 -4.77 -4.01 -6.43
CA TYR A 67 -4.80 -2.98 -7.46
C TYR A 67 -3.50 -2.16 -7.49
N LEU A 68 -2.86 -2.08 -8.67
CA LEU A 68 -1.59 -1.36 -8.89
C LEU A 68 -0.52 -1.66 -7.83
N GLY A 69 -0.49 -2.92 -7.38
CA GLY A 69 0.43 -3.40 -6.37
C GLY A 69 -0.06 -3.30 -4.93
N SER A 70 -1.04 -2.45 -4.62
CA SER A 70 -1.61 -2.32 -3.27
C SER A 70 -2.82 -3.22 -3.08
N ILE A 71 -3.08 -3.62 -1.84
CA ILE A 71 -4.28 -4.36 -1.46
C ILE A 71 -5.33 -3.37 -0.96
N ILE A 72 -6.51 -3.43 -1.57
CA ILE A 72 -7.68 -2.64 -1.16
C ILE A 72 -8.62 -3.60 -0.45
N GLN A 73 -9.03 -3.26 0.77
CA GLN A 73 -9.99 -4.04 1.56
C GLN A 73 -11.35 -3.34 1.55
N GLY A 74 -12.43 -4.12 1.38
CA GLY A 74 -13.80 -3.59 1.29
C GLY A 74 -14.30 -2.96 2.60
N ASN A 75 -13.68 -3.32 3.73
CA ASN A 75 -13.94 -2.73 5.04
C ASN A 75 -13.17 -1.42 5.31
N GLY A 76 -12.35 -0.96 4.35
CA GLY A 76 -11.55 0.26 4.48
C GLY A 76 -10.28 0.15 5.34
N ASP A 77 -10.00 -1.03 5.90
CA ASP A 77 -8.74 -1.28 6.61
C ASP A 77 -7.56 -1.38 5.61
N ILE A 78 -6.34 -1.23 6.13
CA ILE A 78 -5.08 -1.33 5.39
C ILE A 78 -4.19 -2.44 5.91
N ASP A 79 -4.65 -3.25 6.85
CA ASP A 79 -3.85 -4.30 7.49
C ASP A 79 -3.25 -5.29 6.47
N GLU A 80 -4.02 -5.66 5.44
CA GLU A 80 -3.52 -6.51 4.36
C GLU A 80 -2.48 -5.81 3.49
N ASP A 81 -2.67 -4.52 3.16
CA ASP A 81 -1.70 -3.77 2.37
C ASP A 81 -0.39 -3.55 3.15
N VAL A 82 -0.48 -3.24 4.45
CA VAL A 82 0.68 -3.11 5.35
C VAL A 82 1.44 -4.44 5.39
N ALA A 83 0.75 -5.57 5.57
CA ALA A 83 1.37 -6.89 5.55
C ALA A 83 2.02 -7.20 4.19
N HIS A 84 1.34 -6.86 3.10
CA HIS A 84 1.85 -7.03 1.74
C HIS A 84 3.14 -6.24 1.51
N ARG A 85 3.20 -4.97 1.95
CA ARG A 85 4.37 -4.11 1.81
C ARG A 85 5.52 -4.51 2.69
N ILE A 86 5.25 -4.95 3.93
CA ILE A 86 6.27 -5.57 4.77
C ILE A 86 6.86 -6.80 4.06
N GLY A 87 6.01 -7.66 3.48
CA GLY A 87 6.43 -8.81 2.69
C GLY A 87 7.29 -8.42 1.47
N ALA A 88 6.89 -7.38 0.73
CA ALA A 88 7.66 -6.85 -0.39
C ALA A 88 9.04 -6.33 0.04
N GLY A 89 9.11 -5.62 1.17
CA GLY A 89 10.36 -5.18 1.79
C GLY A 89 11.27 -6.35 2.16
N TRP A 90 10.71 -7.38 2.81
CA TRP A 90 11.43 -8.62 3.14
C TRP A 90 11.96 -9.33 1.90
N MET A 91 11.17 -9.42 0.84
CA MET A 91 11.60 -10.03 -0.42
C MET A 91 12.81 -9.30 -0.99
N LYS A 92 12.77 -7.97 -1.04
CA LYS A 92 13.90 -7.15 -1.50
C LYS A 92 15.13 -7.30 -0.61
N TRP A 93 14.96 -7.33 0.71
CA TRP A 93 16.05 -7.53 1.65
C TRP A 93 16.70 -8.91 1.49
N ARG A 94 15.89 -9.96 1.33
CA ARG A 94 16.36 -11.35 1.23
C ARG A 94 17.23 -11.60 0.01
N LEU A 95 17.01 -10.88 -1.10
CA LEU A 95 17.84 -10.99 -2.30
C LEU A 95 19.32 -10.65 -2.05
N ALA A 96 19.61 -9.82 -1.04
CA ALA A 96 20.96 -9.39 -0.73
C ALA A 96 21.43 -9.83 0.67
N SER A 97 20.64 -10.62 1.42
CA SER A 97 20.94 -10.92 2.82
C SER A 97 22.27 -11.65 3.02
N GLY A 98 22.74 -12.43 2.05
CA GLY A 98 24.05 -13.08 2.11
C GLY A 98 25.21 -12.09 2.19
N VAL A 99 25.09 -10.94 1.50
CA VAL A 99 26.08 -9.86 1.50
C VAL A 99 25.82 -8.93 2.69
N LEU A 100 24.57 -8.51 2.90
CA LEU A 100 24.23 -7.51 3.92
C LEU A 100 24.48 -7.99 5.36
N CYS A 101 24.44 -9.30 5.60
CA CYS A 101 24.71 -9.90 6.91
C CYS A 101 26.18 -10.30 7.11
N ASP A 102 27.03 -10.13 6.09
CA ASP A 102 28.47 -10.38 6.23
C ASP A 102 29.12 -9.24 7.04
N ARG A 103 29.92 -9.61 8.04
CA ARG A 103 30.63 -8.66 8.91
C ARG A 103 31.71 -7.86 8.16
N ASN A 104 32.19 -8.37 7.03
CA ASN A 104 33.18 -7.70 6.20
C ASN A 104 32.58 -6.59 5.33
N VAL A 105 31.25 -6.57 5.17
CA VAL A 105 30.58 -5.56 4.36
C VAL A 105 30.44 -4.27 5.15
N PRO A 106 30.89 -3.12 4.60
CA PRO A 106 30.75 -1.84 5.28
C PRO A 106 29.28 -1.49 5.53
N LEU A 107 28.95 -1.07 6.76
CA LEU A 107 27.58 -0.66 7.12
C LEU A 107 27.04 0.49 6.27
N LYS A 108 27.93 1.32 5.71
CA LYS A 108 27.57 2.39 4.76
C LYS A 108 26.94 1.85 3.46
N LEU A 109 27.29 0.62 3.06
CA LEU A 109 26.63 -0.05 1.93
C LEU A 109 25.24 -0.53 2.35
N ASN A 110 25.11 -1.08 3.56
CA ASN A 110 23.83 -1.53 4.12
C ASN A 110 22.82 -0.37 4.25
N ASP A 111 23.28 0.82 4.66
CA ASP A 111 22.46 2.05 4.63
C ASP A 111 21.87 2.32 3.25
N LYS A 112 22.75 2.44 2.25
CA LYS A 112 22.35 2.76 0.87
C LYS A 112 21.39 1.71 0.34
N PHE A 113 21.68 0.43 0.56
CA PHE A 113 20.81 -0.65 0.14
C PHE A 113 19.43 -0.54 0.79
N TYR A 114 19.36 -0.38 2.11
CA TYR A 114 18.10 -0.24 2.81
C TYR A 114 17.29 0.95 2.31
N ARG A 115 17.94 2.12 2.18
CA ARG A 115 17.30 3.36 1.74
C ARG A 115 16.78 3.31 0.31
N VAL A 116 17.49 2.65 -0.60
CA VAL A 116 17.19 2.67 -2.04
C VAL A 116 16.34 1.49 -2.48
N VAL A 117 16.46 0.33 -1.83
CA VAL A 117 15.81 -0.91 -2.30
C VAL A 117 14.68 -1.34 -1.37
N VAL A 118 14.95 -1.42 -0.07
CA VAL A 118 14.01 -2.02 0.90
C VAL A 118 12.94 -1.01 1.31
N ARG A 119 13.33 0.18 1.73
CA ARG A 119 12.41 1.20 2.23
C ARG A 119 11.38 1.62 1.18
N PRO A 120 11.72 1.89 -0.10
CA PRO A 120 10.71 2.24 -1.10
C PRO A 120 9.71 1.11 -1.36
N ALA A 121 10.14 -0.16 -1.31
CA ALA A 121 9.24 -1.30 -1.44
C ALA A 121 8.26 -1.42 -0.26
N MET A 122 8.73 -1.11 0.95
CA MET A 122 7.90 -1.09 2.16
C MET A 122 6.94 0.12 2.22
N LEU A 123 7.35 1.28 1.67
CA LEU A 123 6.60 2.53 1.82
C LEU A 123 5.74 2.89 0.61
N TYR A 124 5.69 2.05 -0.41
CA TYR A 124 4.83 2.30 -1.56
C TYR A 124 3.36 2.40 -1.12
N GLY A 125 2.71 3.52 -1.46
CA GLY A 125 1.30 3.79 -1.14
C GLY A 125 1.07 4.31 0.29
N ALA A 126 2.10 4.42 1.12
CA ALA A 126 1.96 4.82 2.52
C ALA A 126 1.48 6.28 2.72
N GLU A 127 1.65 7.12 1.69
CA GLU A 127 1.13 8.48 1.63
C GLU A 127 -0.41 8.56 1.68
N CYS A 128 -1.11 7.52 1.21
CA CYS A 128 -2.58 7.49 1.13
C CYS A 128 -3.24 6.65 2.24
N TRP A 129 -2.45 5.98 3.08
CA TRP A 129 -3.00 5.09 4.11
C TRP A 129 -3.67 5.85 5.28
N PRO A 130 -4.82 5.40 5.80
CA PRO A 130 -5.30 5.78 7.14
C PRO A 130 -4.52 5.02 8.23
N VAL A 131 -3.27 5.46 8.50
CA VAL A 131 -2.37 4.74 9.43
C VAL A 131 -2.75 4.94 10.89
N MET A 132 -2.94 3.82 11.60
CA MET A 132 -3.02 3.73 13.05
C MET A 132 -1.66 3.38 13.67
N ASN A 133 -1.52 3.59 14.99
CA ASN A 133 -0.30 3.26 15.73
C ASN A 133 0.08 1.77 15.62
N SER A 134 -0.91 0.87 15.55
CA SER A 134 -0.72 -0.56 15.30
C SER A 134 0.03 -0.81 13.99
N HIS A 135 -0.35 -0.12 12.91
CA HIS A 135 0.27 -0.24 11.59
C HIS A 135 1.70 0.28 11.61
N VAL A 136 1.94 1.45 12.21
CA VAL A 136 3.30 2.00 12.39
C VAL A 136 4.17 1.01 13.17
N GLN A 137 3.62 0.39 14.22
CA GLN A 137 4.35 -0.57 15.03
C GLN A 137 4.73 -1.82 14.24
N LYS A 138 3.83 -2.38 13.41
CA LYS A 138 4.14 -3.50 12.50
C LYS A 138 5.32 -3.15 11.58
N MET A 139 5.30 -1.95 11.00
CA MET A 139 6.36 -1.43 10.13
C MET A 139 7.70 -1.26 10.87
N ARG A 140 7.68 -0.63 12.05
CA ARG A 140 8.86 -0.43 12.91
C ARG A 140 9.49 -1.77 13.32
N VAL A 141 8.68 -2.76 13.66
CA VAL A 141 9.16 -4.10 14.03
C VAL A 141 9.86 -4.78 12.84
N ALA A 142 9.27 -4.70 11.65
CA ALA A 142 9.87 -5.23 10.42
C ALA A 142 11.21 -4.54 10.09
N GLU A 143 11.23 -3.20 10.09
CA GLU A 143 12.46 -2.40 9.89
C GLU A 143 13.54 -2.82 10.89
N MET A 144 13.24 -2.76 12.19
CA MET A 144 14.25 -3.04 13.21
C MET A 144 14.78 -4.47 13.15
N LYS A 145 13.96 -5.44 12.72
CA LYS A 145 14.42 -6.80 12.49
C LYS A 145 15.44 -6.84 11.34
N MET A 146 15.15 -6.22 10.19
CA MET A 146 16.10 -6.15 9.08
C MET A 146 17.40 -5.43 9.47
N LEU A 147 17.31 -4.27 10.17
CA LEU A 147 18.48 -3.49 10.59
C LEU A 147 19.36 -4.26 11.58
N LYS A 148 18.75 -4.97 12.55
CA LYS A 148 19.49 -5.79 13.52
C LYS A 148 20.28 -6.90 12.83
N TRP A 149 19.67 -7.58 11.86
CA TRP A 149 20.35 -8.60 11.07
C TRP A 149 21.55 -8.03 10.30
N MET A 150 21.38 -6.87 9.64
CA MET A 150 22.48 -6.19 8.93
C MET A 150 23.62 -5.73 9.84
N CYS A 151 23.35 -5.49 11.13
CA CYS A 151 24.38 -5.13 12.11
C CYS A 151 24.99 -6.35 12.82
N GLY A 152 24.49 -7.56 12.55
CA GLY A 152 24.81 -8.75 13.34
C GLY A 152 24.37 -8.66 14.80
N CYS A 153 23.39 -7.82 15.11
CA CYS A 153 22.88 -7.60 16.47
C CYS A 153 21.68 -8.50 16.75
N THR A 154 21.62 -9.02 17.97
CA THR A 154 20.52 -9.81 18.49
C THR A 154 19.79 -9.08 19.62
N LYS A 155 18.66 -9.62 20.07
CA LYS A 155 17.97 -9.07 21.26
C LYS A 155 18.81 -9.22 22.53
N LYS A 156 19.74 -10.18 22.59
CA LYS A 156 20.59 -10.44 23.77
C LYS A 156 21.60 -9.32 24.01
N ASP A 157 21.97 -8.59 22.95
CA ASP A 157 22.96 -7.52 23.03
C ASP A 157 22.40 -6.27 23.76
N ARG A 158 21.08 -6.22 24.01
CA ARG A 158 20.39 -5.12 24.72
C ARG A 158 20.68 -3.72 24.15
N ILE A 159 21.05 -3.65 22.87
CA ILE A 159 21.29 -2.38 22.17
C ILE A 159 19.94 -1.71 21.87
N LYS A 160 19.85 -0.41 22.21
CA LYS A 160 18.69 0.43 21.93
C LYS A 160 18.44 0.52 20.41
N ASN A 161 17.17 0.64 20.01
CA ASN A 161 16.81 0.68 18.59
C ASN A 161 17.38 1.94 17.90
N GLU A 162 17.47 3.05 18.62
CA GLU A 162 18.04 4.32 18.19
C GLU A 162 19.52 4.15 17.85
N ALA A 163 20.30 3.54 18.74
CA ALA A 163 21.72 3.26 18.52
C ALA A 163 21.98 2.35 17.30
N ILE A 164 21.08 1.41 17.01
CA ILE A 164 21.17 0.59 15.79
C ILE A 164 20.93 1.44 14.54
N ARG A 165 19.93 2.32 14.57
CA ARG A 165 19.66 3.23 13.45
C ARG A 165 20.81 4.19 13.21
N ASP A 166 21.41 4.73 14.27
CA ASP A 166 22.58 5.60 14.19
C ASP A 166 23.79 4.87 13.60
N ARG A 167 24.01 3.62 14.02
CA ARG A 167 25.09 2.78 13.52
C ARG A 167 24.95 2.46 12.02
N VAL A 168 23.73 2.24 11.54
CA VAL A 168 23.47 2.05 10.10
C VAL A 168 23.50 3.40 9.37
N GLY A 169 22.99 4.47 9.98
CA GLY A 169 22.83 5.79 9.35
C GLY A 169 21.45 6.02 8.73
N VAL A 170 20.40 5.34 9.22
CA VAL A 170 19.05 5.38 8.65
C VAL A 170 18.04 6.09 9.54
N ALA A 171 17.25 7.01 8.98
CA ALA A 171 16.06 7.54 9.63
C ALA A 171 15.02 6.43 9.90
N SER A 172 14.11 6.64 10.86
CA SER A 172 13.07 5.64 11.13
C SER A 172 12.07 5.51 9.97
N VAL A 173 11.47 4.33 9.81
CA VAL A 173 10.43 4.08 8.79
C VAL A 173 9.24 5.01 8.97
N GLU A 174 8.90 5.32 10.21
CA GLU A 174 7.78 6.20 10.55
C GLU A 174 8.05 7.64 10.16
N ASP A 175 9.24 8.18 10.44
CA ASP A 175 9.60 9.54 10.01
C ASP A 175 9.49 9.64 8.49
N LYS A 176 9.89 8.58 7.79
CA LYS A 176 9.76 8.50 6.33
C LYS A 176 8.32 8.36 5.84
N MET A 177 7.46 7.67 6.59
CA MET A 177 6.01 7.66 6.31
C MET A 177 5.41 9.07 6.48
N ARG A 178 5.76 9.78 7.57
CA ARG A 178 5.30 11.15 7.81
C ARG A 178 5.80 12.09 6.72
N GLU A 179 7.08 12.00 6.36
CA GLU A 179 7.68 12.79 5.29
C GLU A 179 6.99 12.56 3.95
N SER A 180 6.71 11.31 3.55
CA SER A 180 5.98 11.01 2.31
C SER A 180 4.59 11.64 2.28
N ARG A 181 3.85 11.59 3.40
CA ARG A 181 2.53 12.23 3.51
C ARG A 181 2.59 13.73 3.38
N LEU A 182 3.55 14.37 4.04
CA LEU A 182 3.71 15.82 3.97
C LEU A 182 4.07 16.25 2.54
N ARG A 183 4.99 15.55 1.87
CA ARG A 183 5.33 15.81 0.46
C ARG A 183 4.12 15.65 -0.46
N TRP A 184 3.29 14.64 -0.22
CA TRP A 184 2.04 14.43 -0.97
C TRP A 184 1.05 15.57 -0.73
N PHE A 185 0.86 15.96 0.53
CA PHE A 185 0.00 17.08 0.89
C PHE A 185 0.46 18.40 0.27
N GLU A 186 1.76 18.69 0.29
CA GLU A 186 2.35 19.84 -0.41
C GLU A 186 2.12 19.78 -1.93
N HIS A 187 2.14 18.58 -2.52
CA HIS A 187 1.76 18.42 -3.93
C HIS A 187 0.30 18.79 -4.17
N ILE A 188 -0.62 18.35 -3.30
CA ILE A 188 -2.04 18.71 -3.38
C ILE A 188 -2.22 20.24 -3.25
N LYS A 189 -1.56 20.89 -2.29
CA LYS A 189 -1.68 22.34 -2.06
C LYS A 189 -1.18 23.19 -3.24
N ARG A 190 -0.26 22.67 -4.06
CA ARG A 190 0.22 23.34 -5.29
C ARG A 190 -0.73 23.20 -6.49
N ARG A 191 -1.68 22.26 -6.48
CA ARG A 191 -2.65 22.08 -7.58
C ARG A 191 -3.69 23.20 -7.58
N SER A 192 -4.34 23.46 -8.73
CA SER A 192 -5.47 24.38 -8.78
C SER A 192 -6.60 23.92 -7.86
N ILE A 193 -7.41 24.87 -7.36
CA ILE A 193 -8.54 24.55 -6.48
C ILE A 193 -9.60 23.69 -7.16
N ASP A 194 -9.67 23.75 -8.49
CA ASP A 194 -10.60 22.98 -9.32
C ASP A 194 -10.10 21.57 -9.64
N ALA A 195 -8.84 21.25 -9.30
CA ALA A 195 -8.31 19.92 -9.48
C ALA A 195 -9.13 18.91 -8.65
N PRO A 196 -9.56 17.77 -9.23
CA PRO A 196 -10.44 16.81 -8.55
C PRO A 196 -9.97 16.42 -7.15
N VAL A 197 -8.66 16.16 -6.99
CA VAL A 197 -8.04 15.75 -5.72
C VAL A 197 -8.09 16.85 -4.65
N ARG A 198 -8.02 18.13 -5.05
CA ARG A 198 -8.08 19.27 -4.13
C ARG A 198 -9.51 19.63 -3.73
N ARG A 199 -10.50 19.28 -4.56
CA ARG A 199 -11.93 19.47 -4.24
C ARG A 199 -12.36 18.69 -3.00
N CYS A 200 -11.73 17.56 -2.71
CA CYS A 200 -12.01 16.78 -1.51
C CYS A 200 -11.75 17.55 -0.20
N GLU A 201 -10.88 18.57 -0.18
CA GLU A 201 -10.69 19.43 1.00
C GLU A 201 -11.93 20.28 1.34
N ARG A 202 -12.84 20.46 0.38
CA ARG A 202 -14.08 21.24 0.53
C ARG A 202 -15.30 20.37 0.85
N LEU A 203 -15.15 19.06 0.80
CA LEU A 203 -16.18 18.12 1.25
C LEU A 203 -16.12 18.14 2.78
N ALA A 204 -16.91 19.02 3.39
CA ALA A 204 -17.11 19.02 4.83
C ALA A 204 -17.71 17.66 5.27
N ILE A 205 -17.20 17.14 6.38
CA ILE A 205 -17.77 16.00 7.12
C ILE A 205 -18.88 16.55 8.03
#